data_AF-A0A9W6TIU8-F1
#
_entry.id   AF-A0A9W6TIU8-F1
#
_cell.length_a   1.000
_cell.length_b   1.000
_cell.length_c   1.000
_cell.angle_alpha   90.00
_cell.angle_beta   90.00
_cell.angle_gamma   90.00
#
_symmetry.space_group_name_H-M   'P 1'
#
loop_
_entity.id
_entity.type
_entity.pdbx_description
1 polymer ?
#
loop_
_entity_poly.entity_id
_entity_poly.type
_entity_poly.pdbx_seq_one_letter_code
_entity_poly.pdbx_strand_id
1 'polypeptide(L)'
;MEITQTYSFVNASAYKPFAPFMNKVSDARCSGDVDEFKAMIAEMMKLVGNSAFSRSGMDMTKRKEIKFESNDDAIERKIEHFTFHGLEELNGACELTMTKRRIKNKNDIHLSIPIYQLAKLRMLQFYYDCIDFYFDRSDFEYQKMDTDSAYIAFSCENPFQQCIKPELCDHFNAHKYEWFPRDYNTEVAAFDRCTPGLFKEEWRGDAMVSLSSKNNICYLPDEKHKIKVSATGVQQGGGRNSDVLYPDGFESVVRDRITLQGTNKGSRVSKETKSIITYTHTKTALNYYYDKRRILEDGILLAAIKVFVRLNKTDVLTTDNGSGIHECCCSEVAQIKKNIEHFNNEPGDHATRGKLERFNRTIKQRLTKIDPKRLTNKSVSDVIQNYNSTFHRSIGMTPNEAKGDQV
;
A
#
# COMPACT_ATOMS: atom_id res chain seq x y z
N MET A 1 10.40 -24.38 0.15
CA MET A 1 10.67 -23.56 1.35
C MET A 1 11.09 -24.51 2.45
N GLU A 2 12.32 -24.40 2.91
CA GLU A 2 12.85 -25.23 4.01
C GLU A 2 12.88 -24.36 5.27
N ILE A 3 12.13 -24.76 6.30
CA ILE A 3 12.10 -24.05 7.58
C ILE A 3 13.26 -24.58 8.42
N THR A 4 14.30 -23.77 8.62
CA THR A 4 15.52 -24.18 9.32
C THR A 4 15.41 -24.07 10.85
N GLN A 5 14.54 -23.19 11.35
CA GLN A 5 14.34 -23.01 12.79
C GLN A 5 12.99 -22.36 13.12
N THR A 6 12.33 -22.83 14.18
CA THR A 6 11.12 -22.20 14.74
C THR A 6 11.34 -21.88 16.20
N TYR A 7 11.12 -20.62 16.59
CA TYR A 7 11.47 -20.11 17.92
C TYR A 7 10.30 -20.08 18.92
N SER A 8 9.07 -19.94 18.42
CA SER A 8 7.89 -19.84 19.29
C SER A 8 6.62 -20.15 18.50
N PHE A 9 5.65 -20.72 19.22
CA PHE A 9 4.31 -20.97 18.73
C PHE A 9 3.31 -20.38 19.72
N VAL A 10 2.33 -19.64 19.19
CA VAL A 10 1.16 -19.24 19.96
C VAL A 10 0.01 -20.09 19.45
N ASN A 11 -0.46 -21.02 20.28
CA ASN A 11 -1.64 -21.81 19.93
C ASN A 11 -2.85 -20.89 19.87
N ALA A 12 -3.55 -20.89 18.72
CA ALA A 12 -4.76 -20.13 18.52
C ALA A 12 -5.91 -21.12 18.25
N SER A 13 -6.98 -21.02 19.02
CA SER A 13 -8.17 -21.83 18.83
C SER A 13 -9.24 -21.02 18.10
N ALA A 14 -9.93 -21.65 17.15
CA ALA A 14 -10.97 -21.02 16.38
C ALA A 14 -12.22 -20.80 17.25
N TYR A 15 -12.57 -19.53 17.49
CA TYR A 15 -13.78 -19.13 18.18
C TYR A 15 -14.44 -17.96 17.47
N LYS A 16 -15.75 -17.76 17.69
CA LYS A 16 -16.51 -16.60 17.18
C LYS A 16 -16.94 -15.65 18.32
N PRO A 17 -16.03 -15.13 19.17
CA PRO A 17 -16.40 -14.35 20.34
C PRO A 17 -17.08 -13.02 19.99
N PHE A 18 -16.84 -12.50 18.79
CA PHE A 18 -17.44 -11.24 18.31
C PHE A 18 -18.71 -11.45 17.47
N ALA A 19 -19.23 -12.67 17.33
CA ALA A 19 -20.45 -12.91 16.55
C ALA A 19 -21.63 -12.03 16.99
N PRO A 20 -21.95 -11.87 18.29
CA PRO A 20 -23.04 -10.98 18.70
C PRO A 20 -22.83 -9.52 18.31
N PHE A 21 -21.58 -9.04 18.32
CA PHE A 21 -21.22 -7.69 17.90
C PHE A 21 -21.34 -7.53 16.38
N MET A 22 -20.81 -8.49 15.61
CA MET A 22 -20.86 -8.45 14.15
C MET A 22 -22.27 -8.63 13.61
N ASN A 23 -23.11 -9.45 14.25
CA ASN A 23 -24.53 -9.58 13.89
C ASN A 23 -25.24 -8.23 14.02
N LYS A 24 -25.03 -7.48 15.11
CA LYS A 24 -25.60 -6.13 15.26
C LYS A 24 -25.15 -5.17 14.16
N VAL A 25 -23.89 -5.27 13.73
CA VAL A 25 -23.38 -4.47 12.60
C VAL A 25 -24.09 -4.87 11.31
N SER A 26 -24.17 -6.17 11.00
CA SER A 26 -24.85 -6.68 9.81
C SER A 26 -26.35 -6.33 9.81
N ASP A 27 -27.06 -6.54 10.91
CA ASP A 27 -28.50 -6.25 11.03
C ASP A 27 -28.81 -4.76 10.82
N ALA A 28 -27.96 -3.87 11.37
CA ALA A 28 -28.09 -2.43 11.15
C ALA A 28 -27.84 -2.06 9.68
N ARG A 29 -26.89 -2.73 9.02
CA ARG A 29 -26.64 -2.54 7.58
C ARG A 29 -27.80 -3.03 6.72
N CYS A 30 -28.31 -4.24 6.97
CA CYS A 30 -29.51 -4.77 6.31
C CYS A 30 -30.68 -3.78 6.46
N SER A 31 -30.87 -3.25 7.67
CA SER A 31 -31.95 -2.31 7.95
C SER A 31 -31.78 -0.98 7.18
N GLY A 32 -30.56 -0.47 7.03
CA GLY A 32 -30.30 0.75 6.26
C GLY A 32 -30.37 0.57 4.75
N ASP A 33 -30.17 -0.64 4.24
CA ASP A 33 -30.38 -0.96 2.81
C ASP A 33 -31.88 -0.98 2.44
N VAL A 34 -32.77 -1.24 3.41
CA VAL A 34 -34.23 -1.27 3.23
C VAL A 34 -34.89 0.08 3.55
N ASP A 35 -34.38 0.79 4.56
CA ASP A 35 -34.97 2.00 5.11
C ASP A 35 -33.96 3.16 5.08
N GLU A 36 -34.20 4.12 4.17
CA GLU A 36 -33.33 5.29 3.98
C GLU A 36 -33.17 6.12 5.26
N PHE A 37 -34.17 6.15 6.15
CA PHE A 37 -34.05 6.84 7.44
C PHE A 37 -33.03 6.19 8.38
N LYS A 38 -32.69 4.91 8.15
CA LYS A 38 -31.67 4.16 8.90
C LYS A 38 -30.31 4.15 8.20
N ALA A 39 -30.17 4.73 7.02
CA ALA A 39 -28.90 4.75 6.27
C ALA A 39 -27.75 5.37 7.09
N MET A 40 -28.02 6.44 7.85
CA MET A 40 -27.02 7.04 8.75
C MET A 40 -26.57 6.06 9.84
N ILE A 41 -27.52 5.34 10.46
CA ILE A 41 -27.24 4.34 11.50
C ILE A 41 -26.42 3.19 10.91
N ALA A 42 -26.76 2.72 9.72
CA ALA A 42 -26.02 1.68 9.01
C ALA A 42 -24.56 2.09 8.76
N GLU A 43 -24.31 3.30 8.26
CA GLU A 43 -22.94 3.79 8.05
C GLU A 43 -22.19 4.02 9.38
N MET A 44 -22.87 4.49 10.44
CA MET A 44 -22.27 4.57 11.77
C MET A 44 -21.89 3.20 12.32
N MET A 45 -22.75 2.19 12.19
CA MET A 45 -22.47 0.83 12.65
C MET A 45 -21.35 0.16 11.86
N LYS A 46 -21.28 0.41 10.55
CA LYS A 46 -20.15 0.00 9.70
C LYS A 46 -18.85 0.65 10.17
N LEU A 47 -18.85 1.95 10.49
CA LEU A 47 -17.68 2.63 11.05
C LEU A 47 -17.27 2.05 12.41
N VAL A 48 -18.22 1.77 13.30
CA VAL A 48 -17.97 1.15 14.60
C VAL A 48 -17.37 -0.24 14.43
N GLY A 49 -17.95 -1.07 13.57
CA GLY A 49 -17.41 -2.38 13.19
C GLY A 49 -15.97 -2.28 12.67
N ASN A 50 -15.73 -1.34 11.74
CA ASN A 50 -14.43 -1.17 11.11
C ASN A 50 -13.34 -0.59 12.02
N SER A 51 -13.73 0.28 12.95
CA SER A 51 -12.80 0.93 13.87
C SER A 51 -12.41 0.04 15.05
N ALA A 52 -13.29 -0.88 15.47
CA ALA A 52 -13.04 -1.77 16.62
C ALA A 52 -11.76 -2.63 16.41
N PHE A 53 -11.62 -3.28 15.26
CA PHE A 53 -10.42 -4.07 14.95
C PHE A 53 -9.19 -3.20 14.68
N SER A 54 -9.38 -2.05 14.03
CA SER A 54 -8.28 -1.11 13.77
C SER A 54 -7.71 -0.55 15.09
N ARG A 55 -8.56 -0.42 16.12
CA ARG A 55 -8.16 0.05 17.45
C ARG A 55 -7.25 -0.95 18.16
N SER A 56 -7.51 -2.25 18.02
CA SER A 56 -6.67 -3.30 18.64
C SER A 56 -5.30 -3.42 17.96
N GLY A 57 -5.20 -3.17 16.66
CA GLY A 57 -3.93 -3.12 15.92
C GLY A 57 -3.18 -1.78 15.97
N MET A 58 -3.67 -0.79 16.72
CA MET A 58 -3.09 0.56 16.71
C MET A 58 -1.67 0.58 17.29
N ASP A 59 -0.75 1.15 16.51
CA ASP A 59 0.64 1.37 16.91
C ASP A 59 0.74 2.51 17.94
N MET A 60 0.92 2.10 19.20
CA MET A 60 1.05 3.02 20.33
C MET A 60 2.38 3.77 20.35
N THR A 61 3.40 3.32 19.61
CA THR A 61 4.74 3.95 19.54
C THR A 61 4.73 5.27 18.76
N LYS A 62 3.78 5.42 17.84
CA LYS A 62 3.57 6.66 17.07
C LYS A 62 2.96 7.79 17.89
N ARG A 63 2.41 7.50 19.07
CA ARG A 63 1.85 8.54 19.95
C ARG A 63 2.97 9.39 20.52
N LYS A 64 2.97 10.67 20.16
CA LYS A 64 3.90 11.68 20.68
C LYS A 64 3.25 12.50 21.79
N GLU A 65 4.07 13.23 22.51
CA GLU A 65 3.66 14.26 23.46
C GLU A 65 4.05 15.62 22.87
N ILE A 66 3.12 16.57 22.92
CA ILE A 66 3.34 17.92 22.41
C ILE A 66 3.57 18.83 23.62
N LYS A 67 4.63 19.64 23.58
CA LYS A 67 4.94 20.66 24.57
C LYS A 67 5.11 22.00 23.89
N PHE A 68 4.57 23.05 24.49
CA PHE A 68 4.81 24.41 24.04
C PHE A 68 5.83 25.08 24.97
N GLU A 69 6.75 25.84 24.42
CA GLU A 69 7.78 26.56 25.19
C GLU A 69 8.16 27.86 24.49
N SER A 70 8.34 28.94 25.24
CA SER A 70 8.73 30.25 24.69
C SER A 70 10.08 30.75 25.22
N ASN A 71 10.66 30.05 26.19
CA ASN A 71 11.96 30.38 26.75
C ASN A 71 13.07 29.59 26.03
N ASP A 72 14.07 30.30 25.51
CA ASP A 72 15.14 29.73 24.68
C ASP A 72 15.95 28.64 25.42
N ASP A 73 16.35 28.88 26.67
CA ASP A 73 17.08 27.87 27.47
C ASP A 73 16.24 26.59 27.68
N ALA A 74 14.92 26.75 27.88
CA ALA A 74 14.01 25.63 28.03
C ALA A 74 13.77 24.87 26.72
N ILE A 75 13.81 25.57 25.58
CA ILE A 75 13.75 24.98 24.25
C ILE A 75 15.02 24.15 24.01
N GLU A 76 16.22 24.73 24.22
CA GLU A 76 17.50 24.06 24.01
C GLU A 76 17.62 22.78 24.84
N ARG A 77 17.31 22.86 26.14
CA ARG A 77 17.27 21.67 27.03
C ARG A 77 16.33 20.57 26.53
N LYS A 78 15.20 20.92 25.91
CA LYS A 78 14.23 19.94 25.38
C LYS A 78 14.67 19.36 24.04
N ILE A 79 15.39 20.12 23.21
CA ILE A 79 15.99 19.64 21.95
C ILE A 79 17.08 18.60 22.25
N GLU A 80 17.92 18.86 23.25
CA GLU A 80 19.01 17.94 23.66
C GLU A 80 18.48 16.66 24.33
N HIS A 81 17.26 16.68 24.85
CA HIS A 81 16.68 15.53 25.51
C HIS A 81 16.50 14.37 24.52
N PHE A 82 16.93 13.16 24.90
CA PHE A 82 16.91 11.96 24.05
C PHE A 82 15.53 11.54 23.51
N THR A 83 14.44 12.08 24.06
CA THR A 83 13.08 11.86 23.54
C THR A 83 12.62 12.92 22.54
N PHE A 84 13.45 13.90 22.21
CA PHE A 84 13.12 14.89 21.19
C PHE A 84 12.86 14.23 19.83
N HIS A 85 11.81 14.66 19.13
CA HIS A 85 11.44 14.16 17.81
C HIS A 85 11.39 15.25 16.76
N GLY A 86 10.93 16.46 17.12
CA GLY A 86 10.86 17.57 16.20
C GLY A 86 10.45 18.86 16.90
N LEU A 87 10.76 19.97 16.27
CA LEU A 87 10.41 21.31 16.71
C LEU A 87 9.79 22.05 15.52
N GLU A 88 8.78 22.84 15.80
CA GLU A 88 8.19 23.78 14.87
C GLU A 88 8.08 25.14 15.55
N GLU A 89 8.69 26.16 14.94
CA GLU A 89 8.62 27.53 15.44
C GLU A 89 7.22 28.09 15.21
N LEU A 90 6.67 28.72 16.23
CA LEU A 90 5.40 29.43 16.21
C LEU A 90 5.67 30.91 16.51
N ASN A 91 4.67 31.76 16.24
CA ASN A 91 4.80 33.17 16.55
C ASN A 91 4.86 33.39 18.09
N GLY A 92 6.08 33.59 18.60
CA GLY A 92 6.40 33.84 20.01
C GLY A 92 6.61 32.58 20.89
N ALA A 93 6.65 31.38 20.32
CA ALA A 93 6.90 30.13 21.04
C ALA A 93 7.34 29.01 20.08
N CYS A 94 7.76 27.85 20.61
CA CYS A 94 8.04 26.63 19.86
C CYS A 94 7.08 25.51 20.29
N GLU A 95 6.58 24.76 19.30
CA GLU A 95 5.91 23.47 19.50
C GLU A 95 6.96 22.35 19.41
N LEU A 96 7.23 21.69 20.53
CA LEU A 96 8.15 20.56 20.60
C LEU A 96 7.38 19.24 20.62
N THR A 97 7.69 18.37 19.66
CA THR A 97 7.21 17.00 19.60
C THR A 97 8.21 16.10 20.30
N MET A 98 7.74 15.37 21.32
CA MET A 98 8.53 14.43 22.12
C MET A 98 8.00 13.01 21.95
N THR A 99 8.90 12.02 21.89
CA THR A 99 8.57 10.61 22.02
C THR A 99 8.27 10.25 23.48
N LYS A 100 7.51 9.17 23.70
CA LYS A 100 7.20 8.71 25.05
C LYS A 100 8.25 7.71 25.51
N ARG A 101 8.86 7.97 26.67
CA ARG A 101 9.85 7.06 27.30
C ARG A 101 9.27 5.69 27.65
N ARG A 102 8.00 5.66 28.07
CA ARG A 102 7.28 4.42 28.40
C ARG A 102 5.98 4.39 27.62
N ILE A 103 5.76 3.29 26.89
CA ILE A 103 4.54 3.06 26.12
C ILE A 103 3.72 2.02 26.87
N LYS A 104 2.55 2.42 27.37
CA LYS A 104 1.57 1.48 27.93
C LYS A 104 0.74 0.92 26.78
N ASN A 105 1.09 -0.29 26.31
CA ASN A 105 0.28 -0.98 25.32
C ASN A 105 -0.95 -1.58 26.02
N LYS A 106 -2.11 -0.98 25.79
CA LYS A 106 -3.41 -1.45 26.32
C LYS A 106 -4.23 -2.21 25.27
N ASN A 107 -3.68 -2.39 24.07
CA ASN A 107 -4.39 -2.94 22.94
C ASN A 107 -3.95 -4.39 22.72
N ASP A 108 -4.93 -5.26 22.53
CA ASP A 108 -4.68 -6.67 22.21
C ASP A 108 -4.35 -6.82 20.72
N ILE A 109 -3.10 -6.55 20.35
CA ILE A 109 -2.64 -6.66 18.95
C ILE A 109 -2.86 -8.06 18.36
N HIS A 110 -2.81 -9.08 19.22
CA HIS A 110 -3.10 -10.47 18.86
C HIS A 110 -4.51 -10.70 18.31
N LEU A 111 -5.45 -9.78 18.54
CA LEU A 111 -6.77 -9.81 17.91
C LEU A 111 -6.71 -9.34 16.45
N SER A 112 -5.97 -8.26 16.17
CA SER A 112 -5.92 -7.65 14.85
C SER A 112 -5.22 -8.54 13.81
N ILE A 113 -4.18 -9.26 14.23
CA ILE A 113 -3.38 -10.15 13.37
C ILE A 113 -4.27 -11.20 12.67
N PRO A 114 -4.99 -12.08 13.39
CA PRO A 114 -5.82 -13.12 12.77
C PRO A 114 -6.95 -12.51 11.95
N ILE A 115 -7.55 -11.38 12.35
CA ILE A 115 -8.60 -10.72 11.55
C ILE A 115 -8.08 -10.37 10.15
N TYR A 116 -6.92 -9.70 10.07
CA TYR A 116 -6.33 -9.35 8.77
C TYR A 116 -5.86 -10.58 7.98
N GLN A 117 -5.32 -11.60 8.65
CA GLN A 117 -4.89 -12.81 7.97
C GLN A 117 -6.06 -13.62 7.43
N LEU A 118 -7.15 -13.76 8.19
CA LEU A 118 -8.37 -14.44 7.75
C LEU A 118 -9.08 -13.68 6.63
N ALA A 119 -9.07 -12.33 6.66
CA ALA A 119 -9.60 -11.54 5.55
C ALA A 119 -8.81 -11.77 4.25
N LYS A 120 -7.47 -11.77 4.32
CA LYS A 120 -6.62 -12.12 3.16
C LYS A 120 -6.85 -13.55 2.69
N LEU A 121 -6.94 -14.49 3.63
CA LEU A 121 -7.22 -15.88 3.33
C LEU A 121 -8.55 -16.00 2.59
N ARG A 122 -9.61 -15.32 3.04
CA ARG A 122 -10.91 -15.37 2.36
C ARG A 122 -10.85 -14.84 0.92
N MET A 123 -10.06 -13.80 0.65
CA MET A 123 -9.82 -13.32 -0.72
C MET A 123 -9.03 -14.34 -1.57
N LEU A 124 -8.03 -14.99 -0.98
CA LEU A 124 -7.26 -16.04 -1.67
C LEU A 124 -8.13 -17.28 -1.93
N GLN A 125 -8.97 -17.68 -0.99
CA GLN A 125 -9.95 -18.74 -1.15
C GLN A 125 -10.95 -18.39 -2.24
N PHE A 126 -11.42 -17.14 -2.32
CA PHE A 126 -12.27 -16.72 -3.43
C PHE A 126 -11.57 -16.86 -4.78
N TYR A 127 -10.27 -16.53 -4.85
CA TYR A 127 -9.50 -16.74 -6.08
C TYR A 127 -9.30 -18.22 -6.41
N TYR A 128 -8.76 -19.02 -5.49
CA TYR A 128 -8.36 -20.40 -5.77
C TYR A 128 -9.51 -21.41 -5.67
N ASP A 129 -10.34 -21.30 -4.64
CA ASP A 129 -11.38 -22.29 -4.31
C ASP A 129 -12.74 -21.96 -4.99
N CYS A 130 -12.86 -20.76 -5.60
CA CYS A 130 -14.05 -20.37 -6.36
C CYS A 130 -13.68 -20.05 -7.82
N ILE A 131 -12.96 -18.96 -8.09
CA ILE A 131 -12.73 -18.52 -9.47
C ILE A 131 -11.87 -19.53 -10.26
N ASP A 132 -10.66 -19.85 -9.79
CA ASP A 132 -9.77 -20.81 -10.47
C ASP A 132 -10.33 -22.23 -10.50
N PHE A 133 -11.04 -22.63 -9.45
CA PHE A 133 -11.67 -23.94 -9.37
C PHE A 133 -12.73 -24.13 -10.45
N TYR A 134 -13.69 -23.20 -10.56
CA TYR A 134 -14.85 -23.35 -11.45
C TYR A 134 -14.63 -22.88 -12.89
N PHE A 135 -13.66 -21.99 -13.16
CA PHE A 135 -13.45 -21.39 -14.48
C PHE A 135 -12.12 -21.85 -15.10
N ASP A 136 -12.07 -21.97 -16.42
CA ASP A 136 -10.80 -22.18 -17.12
C ASP A 136 -9.96 -20.90 -17.08
N ARG A 137 -8.64 -21.04 -17.06
CA ARG A 137 -7.71 -19.90 -17.09
C ARG A 137 -7.80 -19.10 -18.38
N SER A 138 -8.30 -19.67 -19.49
CA SER A 138 -8.58 -18.93 -20.71
C SER A 138 -9.84 -18.06 -20.62
N ASP A 139 -10.73 -18.32 -19.66
CA ASP A 139 -12.04 -17.67 -19.55
C ASP A 139 -12.07 -16.50 -18.58
N PHE A 140 -10.98 -16.23 -17.86
CA PHE A 140 -10.90 -15.06 -16.99
C PHE A 140 -9.49 -14.47 -16.87
N GLU A 141 -9.45 -13.15 -16.66
CA GLU A 141 -8.24 -12.42 -16.30
C GLU A 141 -8.48 -11.64 -15.01
N TYR A 142 -7.61 -11.84 -14.02
CA TYR A 142 -7.75 -11.22 -12.71
C TYR A 142 -6.98 -9.89 -12.67
N GLN A 143 -7.70 -8.80 -12.92
CA GLN A 143 -7.11 -7.48 -13.18
C GLN A 143 -6.59 -6.79 -11.90
N LYS A 144 -7.33 -6.88 -10.80
CA LYS A 144 -7.01 -6.17 -9.56
C LYS A 144 -7.68 -6.79 -8.34
N MET A 145 -6.97 -6.78 -7.22
CA MET A 145 -7.55 -6.92 -5.89
C MET A 145 -7.30 -5.66 -5.05
N ASP A 146 -8.30 -5.20 -4.29
CA ASP A 146 -8.12 -4.15 -3.30
C ASP A 146 -8.88 -4.49 -2.02
N THR A 147 -8.13 -4.98 -1.02
CA THR A 147 -8.61 -5.35 0.32
C THR A 147 -9.66 -6.47 0.33
N ASP A 148 -10.88 -6.16 -0.04
CA ASP A 148 -12.08 -7.00 -0.03
C ASP A 148 -12.84 -6.97 -1.38
N SER A 149 -12.22 -6.41 -2.42
CA SER A 149 -12.76 -6.35 -3.78
C SER A 149 -11.86 -7.07 -4.79
N ALA A 150 -12.50 -7.72 -5.76
CA ALA A 150 -11.87 -8.42 -6.88
C ALA A 150 -12.43 -7.86 -8.19
N TYR A 151 -11.55 -7.56 -9.15
CA TYR A 151 -11.89 -7.09 -10.49
C TYR A 151 -11.43 -8.15 -11.48
N ILE A 152 -12.39 -8.77 -12.15
CA ILE A 152 -12.17 -9.94 -12.99
C ILE A 152 -12.85 -9.67 -14.33
N ALA A 153 -12.09 -9.82 -15.42
CA ALA A 153 -12.64 -9.84 -16.76
C ALA A 153 -12.95 -11.29 -17.12
N PHE A 154 -14.10 -11.54 -17.74
CA PHE A 154 -14.50 -12.87 -18.21
C PHE A 154 -14.62 -12.89 -19.73
N SER A 155 -14.45 -14.07 -20.34
CA SER A 155 -14.58 -14.28 -21.79
C SER A 155 -16.03 -14.23 -22.31
N CYS A 156 -17.01 -14.32 -21.41
CA CYS A 156 -18.44 -14.34 -21.74
C CYS A 156 -19.26 -13.39 -20.84
N GLU A 157 -20.45 -13.01 -21.32
CA GLU A 157 -21.34 -12.06 -20.63
C GLU A 157 -21.92 -12.63 -19.32
N ASN A 158 -22.25 -13.93 -19.32
CA ASN A 158 -22.85 -14.63 -18.18
C ASN A 158 -21.93 -15.76 -17.66
N PRO A 159 -20.78 -15.42 -17.04
CA PRO A 159 -19.74 -16.40 -16.69
C PRO A 159 -20.23 -17.52 -15.78
N PHE A 160 -20.98 -17.20 -14.74
CA PHE A 160 -21.50 -18.18 -13.78
C PHE A 160 -22.60 -19.11 -14.34
N GLN A 161 -23.00 -18.92 -15.59
CA GLN A 161 -23.95 -19.79 -16.30
C GLN A 161 -23.30 -20.49 -17.50
N GLN A 162 -22.38 -19.82 -18.19
CA GLN A 162 -21.86 -20.26 -19.50
C GLN A 162 -20.39 -20.72 -19.46
N CYS A 163 -19.59 -20.19 -18.53
CA CYS A 163 -18.14 -20.40 -18.49
C CYS A 163 -17.70 -21.28 -17.30
N ILE A 164 -18.65 -21.91 -16.58
CA ILE A 164 -18.34 -22.93 -15.57
C ILE A 164 -17.89 -24.21 -16.30
N LYS A 165 -16.79 -24.81 -15.84
CA LYS A 165 -16.30 -26.10 -16.33
C LYS A 165 -17.45 -27.13 -16.34
N PRO A 166 -17.76 -27.78 -17.47
CA PRO A 166 -18.94 -28.64 -17.59
C PRO A 166 -19.05 -29.71 -16.51
N GLU A 167 -17.93 -30.31 -16.11
CA GLU A 167 -17.83 -31.33 -15.08
C GLU A 167 -18.04 -30.82 -13.64
N LEU A 168 -18.04 -29.51 -13.42
CA LEU A 168 -18.25 -28.87 -12.12
C LEU A 168 -19.60 -28.16 -12.00
N CYS A 169 -20.46 -28.17 -13.02
CA CYS A 169 -21.76 -27.49 -13.00
C CYS A 169 -22.64 -27.94 -11.81
N ASP A 170 -22.76 -29.25 -11.58
CA ASP A 170 -23.56 -29.79 -10.47
C ASP A 170 -22.98 -29.39 -9.10
N HIS A 171 -21.65 -29.44 -8.98
CA HIS A 171 -20.94 -29.01 -7.79
C HIS A 171 -21.14 -27.51 -7.53
N PHE A 172 -21.01 -26.68 -8.57
CA PHE A 172 -21.24 -25.24 -8.47
C PHE A 172 -22.67 -24.94 -8.01
N ASN A 173 -23.67 -25.59 -8.59
CA ASN A 173 -25.07 -25.38 -8.20
C ASN A 173 -25.34 -25.77 -6.75
N ALA A 174 -24.69 -26.83 -6.24
CA ALA A 174 -24.80 -27.24 -4.84
C ALA A 174 -24.09 -26.29 -3.86
N HIS A 175 -22.99 -25.65 -4.27
CA HIS A 175 -22.09 -24.91 -3.37
C HIS A 175 -22.02 -23.39 -3.63
N LYS A 176 -22.70 -22.85 -4.65
CA LYS A 176 -22.60 -21.40 -5.01
C LYS A 176 -22.94 -20.46 -3.86
N TYR A 177 -23.85 -20.85 -2.96
CA TYR A 177 -24.26 -20.02 -1.82
C TYR A 177 -23.26 -19.98 -0.65
N GLU A 178 -22.17 -20.74 -0.73
CA GLU A 178 -21.02 -20.57 0.17
C GLU A 178 -20.17 -19.35 -0.21
N TRP A 179 -20.33 -18.88 -1.44
CA TRP A 179 -19.59 -17.76 -2.03
C TRP A 179 -20.47 -16.55 -2.28
N PHE A 180 -21.69 -16.75 -2.75
CA PHE A 180 -22.58 -15.70 -3.24
C PHE A 180 -23.90 -15.62 -2.45
N PRO A 181 -24.56 -14.45 -2.40
CA PRO A 181 -25.91 -14.33 -1.88
C PRO A 181 -26.88 -15.30 -2.51
N ARG A 182 -27.79 -15.85 -1.68
CA ARG A 182 -28.89 -16.68 -2.15
C ARG A 182 -29.84 -15.87 -3.02
N ASP A 183 -30.25 -16.44 -4.15
CA ASP A 183 -31.02 -15.75 -5.20
C ASP A 183 -32.47 -16.25 -5.34
N TYR A 184 -32.88 -17.28 -4.60
CA TYR A 184 -34.23 -17.87 -4.67
C TYR A 184 -35.34 -17.05 -3.96
N ASN A 185 -34.97 -16.06 -3.15
CA ASN A 185 -35.91 -15.22 -2.40
C ASN A 185 -35.30 -13.81 -2.23
N THR A 186 -36.08 -12.78 -2.52
CA THR A 186 -35.65 -11.37 -2.48
C THR A 186 -35.26 -10.88 -1.09
N GLU A 187 -35.98 -11.28 -0.04
CA GLU A 187 -35.67 -10.95 1.36
C GLU A 187 -34.37 -11.63 1.80
N VAL A 188 -34.20 -12.90 1.44
CA VAL A 188 -32.98 -13.66 1.74
C VAL A 188 -31.78 -13.08 0.98
N ALA A 189 -31.96 -12.73 -0.29
CA ALA A 189 -30.94 -12.08 -1.10
C ALA A 189 -30.51 -10.74 -0.50
N ALA A 190 -31.48 -9.93 -0.06
CA ALA A 190 -31.23 -8.64 0.59
C ALA A 190 -30.41 -8.81 1.88
N PHE A 191 -30.77 -9.79 2.71
CA PHE A 191 -30.02 -10.11 3.93
C PHE A 191 -28.60 -10.61 3.63
N ASP A 192 -28.45 -11.51 2.66
CA ASP A 192 -27.16 -12.11 2.29
C ASP A 192 -26.17 -11.09 1.71
N ARG A 193 -26.66 -10.00 1.10
CA ARG A 193 -25.80 -8.89 0.65
C ARG A 193 -25.05 -8.19 1.79
N CYS A 194 -25.46 -8.42 3.03
CA CYS A 194 -24.86 -7.91 4.25
C CYS A 194 -24.34 -9.04 5.17
N THR A 195 -24.38 -10.29 4.70
CA THR A 195 -23.82 -11.45 5.40
C THR A 195 -22.29 -11.48 5.25
N PRO A 196 -21.52 -11.48 6.36
CA PRO A 196 -20.07 -11.47 6.30
C PRO A 196 -19.50 -12.68 5.55
N GLY A 197 -18.55 -12.42 4.64
CA GLY A 197 -17.81 -13.46 3.92
C GLY A 197 -18.42 -13.86 2.57
N LEU A 198 -19.63 -13.42 2.23
CA LEU A 198 -20.19 -13.57 0.88
C LEU A 198 -19.71 -12.45 -0.04
N PHE A 199 -19.54 -12.78 -1.31
CA PHE A 199 -19.15 -11.89 -2.39
C PHE A 199 -20.38 -11.49 -3.20
N LYS A 200 -20.48 -10.21 -3.55
CA LYS A 200 -21.57 -9.70 -4.39
C LYS A 200 -21.00 -8.88 -5.54
N GLU A 201 -21.68 -8.91 -6.67
CA GLU A 201 -21.38 -7.99 -7.75
C GLU A 201 -21.74 -6.56 -7.32
N GLU A 202 -20.73 -5.68 -7.32
CA GLU A 202 -20.91 -4.25 -6.99
C GLU A 202 -20.90 -3.36 -8.24
N TRP A 203 -20.38 -3.86 -9.35
CA TRP A 203 -20.21 -3.10 -10.59
C TRP A 203 -19.98 -4.05 -11.76
N ARG A 204 -20.55 -3.73 -12.92
CA ARG A 204 -20.36 -4.44 -14.18
C ARG A 204 -20.15 -3.45 -15.34
N GLY A 205 -19.30 -3.83 -16.28
CA GLY A 205 -19.03 -3.09 -17.51
C GLY A 205 -17.90 -3.73 -18.31
N ASP A 206 -17.63 -3.15 -19.48
CA ASP A 206 -16.85 -3.83 -20.53
C ASP A 206 -15.39 -3.40 -20.59
N ALA A 207 -14.99 -2.36 -19.84
CA ALA A 207 -13.62 -1.87 -19.89
C ALA A 207 -13.07 -1.44 -18.53
N MET A 208 -11.78 -1.72 -18.33
CA MET A 208 -11.02 -1.29 -17.17
C MET A 208 -9.56 -1.01 -17.55
N VAL A 209 -9.01 0.09 -17.03
CA VAL A 209 -7.57 0.35 -17.04
C VAL A 209 -7.06 0.41 -15.62
N SER A 210 -6.05 -0.40 -15.30
CA SER A 210 -5.38 -0.40 -14.00
C SER A 210 -3.90 -0.04 -14.13
N LEU A 211 -3.51 1.10 -13.57
CA LEU A 211 -2.14 1.61 -13.65
C LEU A 211 -1.29 1.13 -12.47
N SER A 212 -1.79 1.36 -11.25
CA SER A 212 -1.10 1.02 -10.00
C SER A 212 -2.11 0.70 -8.92
N SER A 213 -1.63 0.25 -7.75
CA SER A 213 -2.50 0.03 -6.59
C SER A 213 -3.33 1.29 -6.31
N LYS A 214 -4.66 1.12 -6.29
CA LYS A 214 -5.64 2.20 -6.07
C LYS A 214 -5.59 3.36 -7.10
N ASN A 215 -5.15 3.05 -8.32
CA ASN A 215 -5.21 3.95 -9.47
C ASN A 215 -5.74 3.20 -10.70
N ASN A 216 -7.05 3.30 -10.93
CA ASN A 216 -7.79 2.53 -11.94
C ASN A 216 -9.09 3.24 -12.34
N ILE A 217 -9.57 2.94 -13.53
CA ILE A 217 -10.88 3.33 -14.03
C ILE A 217 -11.60 2.10 -14.55
N CYS A 218 -12.90 1.99 -14.27
CA CYS A 218 -13.82 1.05 -14.90
C CYS A 218 -14.88 1.88 -15.63
N TYR A 219 -15.04 1.64 -16.94
CA TYR A 219 -15.83 2.43 -17.86
C TYR A 219 -16.56 1.51 -18.85
N LEU A 220 -17.47 2.08 -19.64
CA LEU A 220 -18.51 1.33 -20.34
C LEU A 220 -19.36 0.48 -19.36
N PRO A 221 -19.96 1.11 -18.34
CA PRO A 221 -20.85 0.39 -17.43
C PRO A 221 -22.13 -0.04 -18.16
N ASP A 222 -22.83 -1.02 -17.58
CA ASP A 222 -24.22 -1.28 -17.94
C ASP A 222 -25.13 -0.06 -17.59
N GLU A 223 -26.40 -0.12 -17.98
CA GLU A 223 -27.38 0.96 -17.70
C GLU A 223 -27.57 1.27 -16.20
N LYS A 224 -27.18 0.35 -15.31
CA LYS A 224 -27.38 0.46 -13.87
C LYS A 224 -26.20 1.14 -13.17
N HIS A 225 -25.02 1.15 -13.78
CA HIS A 225 -23.80 1.62 -13.14
C HIS A 225 -23.24 2.88 -13.79
N LYS A 226 -22.39 3.57 -13.03
CA LYS A 226 -21.63 4.73 -13.51
C LYS A 226 -20.15 4.36 -13.65
N ILE A 227 -19.41 5.17 -14.38
CA ILE A 227 -17.95 5.07 -14.43
C ILE A 227 -17.38 5.09 -13.01
N LYS A 228 -16.53 4.10 -12.68
CA LYS A 228 -15.89 3.97 -11.38
C LYS A 228 -14.43 4.39 -11.51
N VAL A 229 -14.05 5.50 -10.88
CA VAL A 229 -12.67 6.00 -10.89
C VAL A 229 -12.07 5.92 -9.50
N SER A 230 -10.88 5.35 -9.40
CA SER A 230 -10.06 5.31 -8.19
C SER A 230 -8.72 5.94 -8.51
N ALA A 231 -8.36 7.04 -7.85
CA ALA A 231 -7.07 7.72 -8.01
C ALA A 231 -6.62 8.23 -6.65
N THR A 232 -5.92 7.38 -5.88
CA THR A 232 -5.59 7.69 -4.48
C THR A 232 -4.77 8.97 -4.34
N GLY A 233 -5.27 9.87 -3.49
CA GLY A 233 -4.64 11.15 -3.21
C GLY A 233 -4.88 12.23 -4.28
N VAL A 234 -5.71 11.98 -5.29
CA VAL A 234 -6.20 13.00 -6.24
C VAL A 234 -7.67 13.29 -5.90
N GLN A 235 -8.07 14.57 -5.87
CA GLN A 235 -9.44 14.95 -5.55
C GLN A 235 -10.38 14.70 -6.74
N GLN A 236 -11.49 14.01 -6.49
CA GLN A 236 -12.46 13.62 -7.52
C GLN A 236 -13.84 14.26 -7.33
N GLY A 237 -14.21 14.60 -6.08
CA GLY A 237 -15.55 15.08 -5.76
C GLY A 237 -15.88 16.41 -6.46
N GLY A 238 -17.12 16.54 -6.94
CA GLY A 238 -17.61 17.75 -7.62
C GLY A 238 -16.99 17.99 -9.01
N GLY A 239 -16.59 16.92 -9.72
CA GLY A 239 -15.99 17.01 -11.05
C GLY A 239 -14.52 17.47 -11.04
N ARG A 240 -13.86 17.48 -9.88
CA ARG A 240 -12.44 17.86 -9.80
C ARG A 240 -11.58 16.84 -10.55
N ASN A 241 -10.60 17.34 -11.30
CA ASN A 241 -9.67 16.54 -12.11
C ASN A 241 -10.36 15.65 -13.16
N SER A 242 -11.61 15.92 -13.54
CA SER A 242 -12.32 15.14 -14.59
C SER A 242 -11.67 15.26 -15.97
N ASP A 243 -10.92 16.34 -16.19
CA ASP A 243 -10.09 16.59 -17.37
C ASP A 243 -8.88 15.65 -17.50
N VAL A 244 -8.55 14.90 -16.44
CA VAL A 244 -7.45 13.93 -16.39
C VAL A 244 -7.96 12.54 -16.02
N LEU A 245 -9.00 12.46 -15.19
CA LEU A 245 -9.57 11.24 -14.65
C LEU A 245 -10.74 10.72 -15.51
N TYR A 246 -10.46 10.44 -16.78
CA TYR A 246 -11.42 9.95 -17.76
C TYR A 246 -10.77 8.82 -18.62
N PRO A 247 -11.55 8.03 -19.38
CA PRO A 247 -11.05 6.87 -20.10
C PRO A 247 -9.78 7.13 -20.92
N ASP A 248 -9.78 8.08 -21.86
CA ASP A 248 -8.59 8.34 -22.68
C ASP A 248 -7.41 8.86 -21.85
N GLY A 249 -7.66 9.52 -20.71
CA GLY A 249 -6.62 9.94 -19.78
C GLY A 249 -5.88 8.72 -19.18
N PHE A 250 -6.60 7.66 -18.83
CA PHE A 250 -6.00 6.42 -18.36
C PHE A 250 -5.36 5.62 -19.51
N GLU A 251 -6.01 5.52 -20.67
CA GLU A 251 -5.49 4.80 -21.83
C GLU A 251 -4.22 5.44 -22.39
N SER A 252 -4.17 6.77 -22.53
CA SER A 252 -2.98 7.50 -23.00
C SER A 252 -1.77 7.30 -22.08
N VAL A 253 -1.99 7.23 -20.77
CA VAL A 253 -0.91 6.92 -19.82
C VAL A 253 -0.29 5.55 -20.09
N VAL A 254 -1.10 4.55 -20.44
CA VAL A 254 -0.59 3.22 -20.81
C VAL A 254 0.04 3.23 -22.20
N ARG A 255 -0.68 3.75 -23.20
CA ARG A 255 -0.30 3.72 -24.62
C ARG A 255 0.93 4.57 -24.90
N ASP A 256 0.95 5.80 -24.39
CA ASP A 256 1.94 6.82 -24.70
C ASP A 256 3.06 6.88 -23.64
N ARG A 257 2.93 6.08 -22.57
CA ARG A 257 3.88 6.02 -21.43
C ARG A 257 4.15 7.40 -20.80
N ILE A 258 3.08 8.15 -20.55
CA ILE A 258 3.12 9.51 -20.02
C ILE A 258 2.70 9.58 -18.54
N THR A 259 2.88 10.75 -17.95
CA THR A 259 2.41 11.09 -16.61
C THR A 259 1.46 12.27 -16.72
N LEU A 260 0.27 12.18 -16.14
CA LEU A 260 -0.69 13.27 -16.08
C LEU A 260 -0.70 13.91 -14.70
N GLN A 261 -0.87 15.22 -14.64
CA GLN A 261 -0.90 15.99 -13.40
C GLN A 261 -2.33 16.36 -13.04
N GLY A 262 -2.65 16.31 -11.74
CA GLY A 262 -3.91 16.78 -11.19
C GLY A 262 -3.67 17.88 -10.16
N THR A 263 -4.72 18.63 -9.88
CA THR A 263 -4.73 19.72 -8.92
C THR A 263 -5.63 19.37 -7.75
N ASN A 264 -5.06 19.39 -6.54
CA ASN A 264 -5.83 19.33 -5.30
C ASN A 264 -5.95 20.74 -4.70
N LYS A 265 -7.13 21.06 -4.19
CA LYS A 265 -7.40 22.31 -3.46
C LYS A 265 -7.92 21.99 -2.08
N GLY A 266 -7.43 22.67 -1.07
CA GLY A 266 -7.89 22.43 0.29
C GLY A 266 -7.66 23.63 1.18
N SER A 267 -8.01 23.46 2.44
CA SER A 267 -7.67 24.40 3.51
C SER A 267 -6.86 23.69 4.58
N ARG A 268 -6.02 24.45 5.26
CA ARG A 268 -5.30 24.01 6.46
C ARG A 268 -5.19 25.20 7.41
N VAL A 269 -5.09 24.92 8.71
CA VAL A 269 -4.67 25.93 9.67
C VAL A 269 -3.19 26.22 9.39
N SER A 270 -2.88 27.46 9.04
CA SER A 270 -1.52 27.96 9.03
C SER A 270 -1.10 28.16 10.48
N LYS A 271 -0.09 27.41 10.91
CA LYS A 271 0.46 27.54 12.27
C LYS A 271 1.16 28.89 12.47
N GLU A 272 1.77 29.45 11.42
CA GLU A 272 2.44 30.76 11.42
C GLU A 272 1.45 31.90 11.66
N THR A 273 0.39 31.96 10.87
CA THR A 273 -0.59 33.06 10.91
C THR A 273 -1.77 32.78 11.86
N LYS A 274 -1.83 31.58 12.45
CA LYS A 274 -2.96 31.07 13.26
C LYS A 274 -4.32 31.23 12.56
N SER A 275 -4.32 31.25 11.23
CA SER A 275 -5.51 31.44 10.41
C SER A 275 -5.71 30.27 9.45
N ILE A 276 -6.93 30.08 8.97
CA ILE A 276 -7.21 29.09 7.92
C ILE A 276 -6.70 29.65 6.60
N ILE A 277 -5.76 28.94 5.97
CA ILE A 277 -5.28 29.26 4.62
C ILE A 277 -5.81 28.22 3.64
N THR A 278 -6.08 28.66 2.41
CA THR A 278 -6.34 27.77 1.29
C THR A 278 -5.06 27.47 0.54
N TYR A 279 -4.96 26.28 -0.02
CA TYR A 279 -3.81 25.88 -0.84
C TYR A 279 -4.28 25.22 -2.11
N THR A 280 -3.45 25.34 -3.14
CA THR A 280 -3.54 24.58 -4.39
C THR A 280 -2.25 23.81 -4.55
N HIS A 281 -2.35 22.51 -4.82
CA HIS A 281 -1.21 21.62 -4.98
C HIS A 281 -1.35 20.83 -6.28
N THR A 282 -0.47 21.11 -7.23
CA THR A 282 -0.29 20.32 -8.44
C THR A 282 0.56 19.09 -8.11
N LYS A 283 0.06 17.91 -8.45
CA LYS A 283 0.73 16.63 -8.18
C LYS A 283 0.52 15.66 -9.33
N THR A 284 1.32 14.60 -9.37
CA THR A 284 1.07 13.46 -10.25
C THR A 284 -0.30 12.85 -9.93
N ALA A 285 -1.16 12.77 -10.95
CA ALA A 285 -2.46 12.14 -10.87
C ALA A 285 -2.41 10.70 -11.38
N LEU A 286 -1.99 10.53 -12.64
CA LEU A 286 -1.84 9.25 -13.30
C LEU A 286 -0.40 9.08 -13.75
N ASN A 287 0.15 7.88 -13.62
CA ASN A 287 1.53 7.58 -13.99
C ASN A 287 1.65 6.19 -14.61
N TYR A 288 2.40 6.09 -15.71
CA TYR A 288 2.68 4.81 -16.35
C TYR A 288 3.66 3.97 -15.52
N TYR A 289 4.56 4.62 -14.79
CA TYR A 289 5.61 3.95 -14.03
C TYR A 289 5.09 3.48 -12.66
N TYR A 290 5.14 2.17 -12.44
CA TYR A 290 4.81 1.53 -11.17
C TYR A 290 5.91 0.56 -10.74
N ASP A 291 6.77 1.06 -9.85
CA ASP A 291 7.99 0.40 -9.34
C ASP A 291 7.76 -0.85 -8.48
N LYS A 292 6.50 -1.15 -8.14
CA LYS A 292 6.12 -2.34 -7.36
C LYS A 292 5.60 -3.50 -8.20
N ARG A 293 5.44 -3.33 -9.53
CA ARG A 293 5.13 -4.45 -10.43
C ARG A 293 6.40 -5.25 -10.69
N ARG A 294 6.32 -6.58 -10.54
CA ARG A 294 7.32 -7.49 -11.08
C ARG A 294 7.19 -7.45 -12.59
N ILE A 295 8.20 -6.91 -13.26
CA ILE A 295 8.32 -7.02 -14.71
C ILE A 295 8.95 -8.38 -14.99
N LEU A 296 8.29 -9.21 -15.78
CA LEU A 296 8.81 -10.52 -16.20
C LEU A 296 9.86 -10.33 -17.30
N GLU A 297 10.99 -11.05 -17.15
CA GLU A 297 12.16 -11.26 -18.02
C GLU A 297 12.86 -10.10 -18.79
N ASP A 298 12.29 -8.91 -18.98
CA ASP A 298 12.97 -7.80 -19.71
C ASP A 298 13.67 -6.75 -18.81
N GLY A 299 13.82 -7.04 -17.52
CA GLY A 299 15.16 -7.00 -16.89
C GLY A 299 15.83 -5.65 -16.60
N ILE A 300 15.13 -4.52 -16.42
CA ILE A 300 15.82 -3.22 -16.17
C ILE A 300 16.65 -3.20 -14.86
N LEU A 301 16.08 -3.67 -13.74
CA LEU A 301 16.81 -3.70 -12.46
C LEU A 301 17.95 -4.74 -12.47
N LEU A 302 17.68 -5.90 -13.04
CA LEU A 302 18.65 -6.98 -13.14
C LEU A 302 19.83 -6.62 -14.05
N ALA A 303 19.58 -5.90 -15.14
CA ALA A 303 20.63 -5.41 -16.04
C ALA A 303 21.60 -4.45 -15.31
N ALA A 304 21.08 -3.52 -14.51
CA ALA A 304 21.91 -2.59 -13.74
C ALA A 304 22.79 -3.32 -12.70
N ILE A 305 22.22 -4.30 -11.99
CA ILE A 305 22.97 -5.11 -11.02
C ILE A 305 24.02 -5.98 -11.73
N LYS A 306 23.67 -6.60 -12.87
CA LYS A 306 24.60 -7.38 -13.71
C LYS A 306 25.80 -6.55 -14.16
N VAL A 307 25.58 -5.32 -14.62
CA VAL A 307 26.67 -4.41 -15.02
C VAL A 307 27.53 -4.03 -13.81
N PHE A 308 26.91 -3.65 -12.69
CA PHE A 308 27.63 -3.23 -11.49
C PHE A 308 28.55 -4.33 -10.94
N VAL A 309 28.05 -5.57 -10.84
CA VAL A 309 28.80 -6.74 -10.36
C VAL A 309 29.93 -7.16 -11.32
N ARG A 310 29.79 -6.92 -12.62
CA ARG A 310 30.88 -7.15 -13.59
C ARG A 310 32.00 -6.13 -13.44
N LEU A 311 31.65 -4.87 -13.17
CA LEU A 311 32.60 -3.76 -13.07
C LEU A 311 33.29 -3.66 -11.70
N ASN A 312 32.73 -4.25 -10.66
CA ASN A 312 33.24 -4.14 -9.29
C ASN A 312 33.47 -5.53 -8.66
N LYS A 313 34.50 -5.66 -7.82
CA LYS A 313 34.70 -6.84 -6.98
C LYS A 313 33.66 -6.79 -5.85
N THR A 314 32.53 -7.44 -6.06
CA THR A 314 31.44 -7.54 -5.08
C THR A 314 31.32 -8.98 -4.62
N ASP A 315 31.59 -9.21 -3.34
CA ASP A 315 31.50 -10.54 -2.72
C ASP A 315 30.18 -10.71 -1.94
N VAL A 316 29.59 -9.60 -1.48
CA VAL A 316 28.36 -9.60 -0.69
C VAL A 316 27.37 -8.57 -1.23
N LEU A 317 26.11 -8.99 -1.41
CA LEU A 317 24.97 -8.12 -1.73
C LEU A 317 23.96 -8.18 -0.59
N THR A 318 23.55 -7.01 -0.09
CA THR A 318 22.53 -6.91 0.97
C THR A 318 21.34 -6.10 0.46
N THR A 319 20.13 -6.63 0.56
CA THR A 319 18.90 -5.96 0.12
C THR A 319 17.85 -5.89 1.21
N ASP A 320 16.91 -4.96 1.10
CA ASP A 320 15.73 -4.97 1.96
C ASP A 320 14.77 -6.11 1.58
N ASN A 321 13.78 -6.36 2.44
CA ASN A 321 12.73 -7.36 2.19
C ASN A 321 11.63 -6.80 1.26
N GLY A 322 11.99 -5.87 0.37
CA GLY A 322 11.08 -5.29 -0.60
C GLY A 322 10.58 -6.35 -1.59
N SER A 323 9.28 -6.33 -1.89
CA SER A 323 8.63 -7.30 -2.79
C SER A 323 9.19 -7.32 -4.22
N GLY A 324 9.99 -6.32 -4.61
CA GLY A 324 10.63 -6.24 -5.93
C GLY A 324 11.90 -7.08 -6.11
N ILE A 325 12.48 -7.62 -5.02
CA ILE A 325 13.79 -8.29 -5.05
C ILE A 325 13.68 -9.80 -4.74
N HIS A 326 12.64 -10.20 -4.03
CA HIS A 326 12.61 -11.42 -3.20
C HIS A 326 12.76 -12.77 -3.93
N GLU A 327 12.41 -12.90 -5.21
CA GLU A 327 12.32 -14.24 -5.83
C GLU A 327 13.11 -14.43 -7.15
N CYS A 328 13.11 -13.46 -8.05
CA CYS A 328 13.83 -13.58 -9.32
C CYS A 328 15.26 -13.00 -9.23
N CYS A 329 15.44 -11.90 -8.49
CA CYS A 329 16.73 -11.22 -8.41
C CYS A 329 17.75 -12.06 -7.62
N CYS A 330 17.35 -12.69 -6.51
CA CYS A 330 18.25 -13.48 -5.67
C CYS A 330 18.83 -14.70 -6.42
N SER A 331 17.99 -15.42 -7.17
CA SER A 331 18.40 -16.62 -7.91
C SER A 331 19.26 -16.29 -9.13
N GLU A 332 18.96 -15.20 -9.85
CA GLU A 332 19.76 -14.79 -11.00
C GLU A 332 21.05 -14.04 -10.61
N VAL A 333 21.06 -13.28 -9.51
CA VAL A 333 22.28 -12.61 -9.03
C VAL A 333 23.31 -13.61 -8.54
N ALA A 334 22.87 -14.69 -7.86
CA ALA A 334 23.74 -15.81 -7.50
C ALA A 334 24.38 -16.51 -8.71
N GLN A 335 23.79 -16.39 -9.91
CA GLN A 335 24.34 -16.95 -11.16
C GLN A 335 25.37 -16.04 -11.85
N ILE A 336 25.47 -14.75 -11.50
CA ILE A 336 26.35 -13.78 -12.19
C ILE A 336 27.84 -14.04 -11.88
N LYS A 337 28.13 -14.51 -10.67
CA LYS A 337 29.41 -15.11 -10.23
C LYS A 337 29.07 -16.10 -9.12
N LYS A 338 29.59 -17.33 -9.19
CA LYS A 338 29.31 -18.43 -8.23
C LYS A 338 29.60 -18.13 -6.74
N ASN A 339 30.12 -16.94 -6.39
CA ASN A 339 30.64 -16.60 -5.07
C ASN A 339 30.07 -15.31 -4.47
N ILE A 340 28.93 -14.78 -4.96
CA ILE A 340 28.31 -13.60 -4.34
C ILE A 340 27.28 -14.06 -3.31
N GLU A 341 27.55 -13.81 -2.04
CA GLU A 341 26.60 -14.10 -0.96
C GLU A 341 25.54 -13.00 -0.91
N HIS A 342 24.27 -13.40 -0.97
CA HIS A 342 23.13 -12.49 -0.87
C HIS A 342 22.49 -12.60 0.51
N PHE A 343 22.44 -11.49 1.24
CA PHE A 343 21.76 -11.40 2.53
C PHE A 343 20.48 -10.58 2.41
N ASN A 344 19.38 -11.19 2.87
CA ASN A 344 18.16 -10.47 3.17
C ASN A 344 18.27 -9.90 4.58
N ASN A 345 17.87 -8.64 4.75
CA ASN A 345 17.97 -7.99 6.05
C ASN A 345 17.01 -8.60 7.08
N GLU A 346 17.54 -9.01 8.23
CA GLU A 346 16.72 -9.35 9.40
C GLU A 346 16.26 -8.07 10.14
N PRO A 347 15.03 -8.04 10.70
CA PRO A 347 14.58 -6.94 11.54
C PRO A 347 15.46 -6.80 12.81
N GLY A 348 16.46 -5.91 12.80
CA GLY A 348 17.28 -5.62 13.99
C GLY A 348 18.75 -5.30 13.74
N ASP A 349 19.30 -5.53 12.54
CA ASP A 349 20.67 -5.11 12.22
C ASP A 349 20.74 -3.59 12.00
N HIS A 350 21.04 -2.85 13.07
CA HIS A 350 21.11 -1.39 13.08
C HIS A 350 22.40 -0.82 12.46
N ALA A 351 23.46 -1.63 12.30
CA ALA A 351 24.77 -1.13 11.88
C ALA A 351 24.87 -0.98 10.35
N THR A 352 24.54 -2.03 9.62
CA THR A 352 24.52 -2.05 8.14
C THR A 352 23.42 -1.13 7.61
N ARG A 353 22.23 -1.24 8.21
CA ARG A 353 21.07 -0.38 7.94
C ARG A 353 21.38 1.09 8.21
N GLY A 354 22.10 1.39 9.30
CA GLY A 354 22.48 2.77 9.64
C GLY A 354 23.34 3.43 8.56
N LYS A 355 24.27 2.70 7.93
CA LYS A 355 25.10 3.23 6.83
C LYS A 355 24.26 3.51 5.57
N LEU A 356 23.45 2.54 5.16
CA LEU A 356 22.60 2.64 3.97
C LEU A 356 21.49 3.70 4.13
N GLU A 357 20.84 3.77 5.29
CA GLU A 357 19.82 4.78 5.59
C GLU A 357 20.41 6.18 5.62
N ARG A 358 21.63 6.35 6.19
CA ARG A 358 22.33 7.64 6.16
C ARG A 358 22.66 8.06 4.73
N PHE A 359 23.22 7.15 3.92
CA PHE A 359 23.48 7.38 2.50
C PHE A 359 22.21 7.82 1.78
N ASN A 360 21.15 7.01 1.85
CA ASN A 360 19.87 7.28 1.21
C ASN A 360 19.25 8.60 1.66
N ARG A 361 19.31 8.91 2.96
CA ARG A 361 18.81 10.18 3.51
C ARG A 361 19.59 11.37 2.95
N THR A 362 20.92 11.31 2.91
CA THR A 362 21.75 12.40 2.39
C THR A 362 21.52 12.62 0.89
N ILE A 363 21.45 11.55 0.10
CA ILE A 363 21.16 11.66 -1.34
C ILE A 363 19.77 12.26 -1.56
N LYS A 364 18.75 11.76 -0.86
CA LYS A 364 17.38 12.31 -0.95
C LYS A 364 17.35 13.79 -0.58
N GLN A 365 17.96 14.19 0.53
CA GLN A 365 18.01 15.59 0.97
C GLN A 365 18.69 16.51 -0.05
N ARG A 366 19.74 16.02 -0.73
CA ARG A 366 20.44 16.79 -1.77
C ARG A 366 19.60 16.90 -3.04
N LEU A 367 18.98 15.82 -3.47
CA LEU A 367 18.10 15.82 -4.64
C LEU A 367 16.85 16.68 -4.44
N THR A 368 16.26 16.69 -3.23
CA THR A 368 15.09 17.53 -2.91
C THR A 368 15.38 19.03 -2.94
N LYS A 369 16.65 19.44 -2.89
CA LYS A 369 17.06 20.84 -3.03
C LYS A 369 17.22 21.28 -4.48
N ILE A 370 17.22 20.34 -5.43
CA ILE A 370 17.29 20.62 -6.85
C ILE A 370 15.86 20.88 -7.35
N ASP A 371 15.68 21.91 -8.17
CA ASP A 371 14.41 22.17 -8.85
C ASP A 371 13.97 20.91 -9.60
N PRO A 372 12.77 20.35 -9.34
CA PRO A 372 12.26 19.17 -10.03
C PRO A 372 12.29 19.28 -11.55
N LYS A 373 12.17 20.49 -12.12
CA LYS A 373 12.24 20.73 -13.58
C LYS A 373 13.66 20.61 -14.15
N ARG A 374 14.68 20.64 -13.29
CA ARG A 374 16.11 20.55 -13.65
C ARG A 374 16.73 19.21 -13.22
N LEU A 375 15.94 18.33 -12.61
CA LEU A 375 16.41 17.02 -12.18
C LEU A 375 16.65 16.13 -13.40
N THR A 376 17.92 15.77 -13.62
CA THR A 376 18.34 14.90 -14.72
C THR A 376 19.22 13.76 -14.20
N ASN A 377 19.50 12.76 -15.04
CA ASN A 377 20.48 11.70 -14.71
C ASN A 377 21.86 12.27 -14.35
N LYS A 378 22.22 13.41 -14.95
CA LYS A 378 23.43 14.16 -14.61
C LYS A 378 23.36 14.69 -13.17
N SER A 379 22.24 15.27 -12.76
CA SER A 379 22.02 15.75 -11.39
C SER A 379 22.18 14.63 -10.35
N VAL A 380 21.71 13.41 -10.66
CA VAL A 380 21.90 12.24 -9.79
C VAL A 380 23.38 11.87 -9.71
N SER A 381 24.07 11.82 -10.86
CA SER A 381 25.50 11.53 -10.93
C SER A 381 26.33 12.55 -10.16
N ASP A 382 26.02 13.84 -10.30
CA ASP A 382 26.70 14.94 -9.60
C ASP A 382 26.50 14.85 -8.08
N VAL A 383 25.28 14.51 -7.62
CA VAL A 383 25.00 14.33 -6.19
C VAL A 383 25.74 13.14 -5.60
N ILE A 384 25.85 12.04 -6.36
CA ILE A 384 26.61 10.85 -5.96
C ILE A 384 28.11 11.15 -5.93
N GLN A 385 28.65 11.79 -6.97
CA GLN A 385 30.05 12.20 -7.02
C GLN A 385 30.38 13.12 -5.85
N ASN A 386 29.52 14.11 -5.60
CA ASN A 386 29.67 15.00 -4.46
C ASN A 386 29.61 14.24 -3.13
N TYR A 387 28.75 13.23 -2.98
CA TYR A 387 28.71 12.40 -1.77
C TYR A 387 30.03 11.65 -1.56
N ASN A 388 30.53 11.04 -2.63
CA ASN A 388 31.76 10.24 -2.62
C ASN A 388 33.02 11.08 -2.40
N SER A 389 32.98 12.38 -2.69
CA SER A 389 34.07 13.33 -2.44
C SER A 389 33.90 14.18 -1.18
N THR A 390 32.77 14.06 -0.47
CA THR A 390 32.55 14.80 0.80
C THR A 390 33.17 14.01 1.95
N PHE A 391 33.82 14.70 2.89
CA PHE A 391 34.36 14.08 4.10
C PHE A 391 33.23 13.66 5.07
N HIS A 392 33.25 12.41 5.53
CA HIS A 392 32.26 11.87 6.47
C HIS A 392 32.89 11.63 7.84
N ARG A 393 32.51 12.45 8.84
CA ARG A 393 33.04 12.36 10.21
C ARG A 393 32.89 10.97 10.84
N SER A 394 31.86 10.20 10.47
CA SER A 394 31.61 8.86 10.99
C SER A 394 32.61 7.81 10.54
N ILE A 395 33.31 8.03 9.42
CA ILE A 395 34.35 7.14 8.89
C ILE A 395 35.73 7.81 8.82
N GLY A 396 35.83 9.11 9.13
CA GLY A 396 37.09 9.84 9.16
C GLY A 396 37.74 10.10 7.80
N MET A 397 37.01 9.89 6.70
CA MET A 397 37.49 10.05 5.32
C MET A 397 36.31 10.26 4.35
N THR A 398 36.62 10.45 3.07
CA THR A 398 35.65 10.41 1.96
C THR A 398 35.44 8.97 1.49
N PRO A 399 34.27 8.62 0.92
CA PRO A 399 34.03 7.31 0.33
C PRO A 399 34.99 6.95 -0.81
N ASN A 400 35.48 7.95 -1.56
CA ASN A 400 36.49 7.73 -2.59
C ASN A 400 37.84 7.32 -1.98
N GLU A 401 38.26 7.94 -0.88
CA GLU A 401 39.48 7.53 -0.15
C GLU A 401 39.31 6.12 0.45
N ALA A 402 38.11 5.79 0.94
CA ALA A 402 37.81 4.46 1.46
C ALA A 402 37.81 3.35 0.40
N LYS A 403 37.76 3.71 -0.90
CA LYS A 403 37.78 2.77 -2.02
C LYS A 403 39.14 2.07 -2.19
N GLY A 404 40.23 2.68 -1.70
CA GLY A 404 41.62 2.24 -1.91
C GLY A 404 42.09 2.37 -3.36
N ASP A 405 43.40 2.26 -3.59
CA ASP A 405 43.96 2.20 -4.94
C ASP A 405 43.57 0.88 -5.60
N GLN A 406 42.96 0.95 -6.78
CA GLN A 406 42.62 -0.23 -7.56
C GLN A 406 43.90 -0.85 -8.13
N VAL A 407 44.32 -1.99 -7.56
CA VAL A 407 45.26 -2.93 -8.20
C VAL A 407 44.49 -3.92 -9.08
#